data_AF-A0A9E2B894-F1
#
_entry.id   AF-A0A9E2B894-F1
#
_cell.length_a   1.000
_cell.length_b   1.000
_cell.length_c   1.000
_cell.angle_alpha   90.00
_cell.angle_beta   90.00
_cell.angle_gamma   90.00
#
_symmetry.space_group_name_H-M   'P 1'
#
loop_
_entity.id
_entity.type
_entity.pdbx_description
1 polymer ?
#
loop_
_entity_poly.entity_id
_entity_poly.type
_entity_poly.pdbx_seq_one_letter_code
_entity_poly.pdbx_strand_id
1 'polypeptide(L)'
;MAKSPPIEPVSGTVVPRYAGPSTFCRLPELRDVPYCDVAILGIPFDSGTSYRPGARFGPQAIRQASRHLRTNFHPAYDTEPF
;
A
#
# COMPACT_ATOMS: atom_id res chain seq x y z
N MET A 1 7.97 -11.73 23.22
CA MET A 1 7.22 -10.45 23.17
C MET A 1 5.92 -10.72 22.42
N ALA A 2 4.77 -10.32 22.96
CA ALA A 2 3.51 -10.41 22.22
C ALA A 2 3.57 -9.44 21.03
N LYS A 3 3.19 -9.90 19.84
CA LYS A 3 3.18 -9.08 18.62
C LYS A 3 2.06 -8.05 18.75
N SER A 4 2.38 -6.76 18.58
CA SER A 4 1.36 -5.71 18.53
C SER A 4 0.41 -5.95 17.35
N PRO A 5 -0.88 -5.60 17.48
CA PRO A 5 -1.82 -5.71 16.37
C PRO A 5 -1.31 -4.89 15.17
N PRO A 6 -1.49 -5.37 13.92
CA PRO A 6 -1.08 -4.64 12.74
C PRO A 6 -1.75 -3.27 12.65
N ILE A 7 -1.01 -2.30 12.10
CA ILE A 7 -1.53 -0.94 11.93
C ILE A 7 -2.28 -0.87 10.60
N GLU A 8 -3.60 -0.67 10.69
CA GLU A 8 -4.47 -0.55 9.52
C GLU A 8 -4.39 0.82 8.84
N PRO A 9 -4.76 0.90 7.54
CA PRO A 9 -5.01 2.18 6.88
C PRO A 9 -6.11 2.99 7.55
N VAL A 10 -5.92 4.31 7.61
CA VAL A 10 -6.93 5.24 8.15
C VAL A 10 -8.27 5.05 7.43
N SER A 11 -9.36 4.94 8.19
CA SER A 11 -10.71 4.76 7.65
C SER A 11 -11.05 5.82 6.58
N GLY A 12 -11.68 5.36 5.50
CA GLY A 12 -12.15 6.23 4.41
C GLY A 12 -13.19 7.27 4.84
N THR A 13 -13.84 7.05 5.98
CA THR A 13 -14.79 8.00 6.58
C THR A 13 -14.10 9.15 7.31
N VAL A 14 -12.87 8.93 7.80
CA VAL A 14 -12.06 9.95 8.49
C VAL A 14 -11.20 10.72 7.49
N VAL A 15 -10.52 10.01 6.59
CA VAL A 15 -9.74 10.61 5.49
C VAL A 15 -10.26 10.06 4.17
N PRO A 16 -10.82 10.91 3.29
CA PRO A 16 -11.36 10.45 2.02
C PRO A 16 -10.25 9.82 1.17
N ARG A 17 -10.59 8.80 0.37
CA ARG A 17 -9.60 7.96 -0.34
C ARG A 17 -8.79 8.69 -1.41
N TYR A 18 -9.25 9.86 -1.87
CA TYR A 18 -8.49 10.72 -2.78
C TYR A 18 -7.42 11.57 -2.06
N ALA A 19 -7.47 11.66 -0.73
CA ALA A 19 -6.56 12.44 0.12
C ALA A 19 -5.53 11.56 0.86
N GLY A 20 -4.62 12.20 1.58
CA GLY A 20 -3.58 11.54 2.38
C GLY A 20 -2.38 11.03 1.58
N PRO A 21 -1.42 10.37 2.26
CA PRO A 21 -0.20 9.86 1.64
C PRO A 21 -0.45 8.89 0.48
N SER A 22 0.42 8.92 -0.53
CA SER A 22 0.37 8.06 -1.71
C SER A 22 1.13 6.74 -1.50
N THR A 23 0.94 6.08 -0.36
CA THR A 23 1.52 4.76 -0.07
C THR A 23 0.69 3.62 -0.69
N PHE A 24 1.22 2.41 -0.68
CA PHE A 24 0.47 1.24 -1.14
C PHE A 24 -0.69 0.94 -0.19
N CYS A 25 -1.90 0.78 -0.71
CA CYS A 25 -3.14 0.57 0.04
C CYS A 25 -3.41 1.59 1.16
N ARG A 26 -2.76 2.77 1.12
CA ARG A 26 -2.77 3.77 2.22
C ARG A 26 -2.23 3.21 3.55
N LEU A 27 -1.35 2.21 3.50
CA LEU A 27 -0.64 1.69 4.66
C LEU A 27 0.39 2.72 5.20
N PRO A 28 0.81 2.62 6.46
CA PRO A 28 1.87 3.45 7.02
C PRO A 28 3.20 3.33 6.27
N GLU A 29 4.03 4.37 6.31
CA GLU A 29 5.41 4.27 5.84
C GLU A 29 6.31 3.63 6.92
N LEU A 30 7.48 3.14 6.52
CA LEU A 30 8.42 2.52 7.45
C LEU A 30 8.87 3.46 8.59
N ARG A 31 8.88 4.78 8.36
CA ARG A 31 9.19 5.78 9.38
C ARG A 31 8.08 6.00 10.41
N ASP A 32 6.85 5.57 10.08
CA ASP A 32 5.68 5.73 10.95
C ASP A 32 5.49 4.54 11.88
N VAL A 33 6.31 3.49 11.73
CA VAL A 33 6.20 2.24 12.48
C VAL A 33 7.54 1.85 13.12
N PRO A 34 7.54 1.33 14.35
CA PRO A 34 8.77 0.88 15.00
C PRO A 34 9.31 -0.44 14.42
N TYR A 35 8.44 -1.21 13.76
CA TYR A 35 8.73 -2.53 13.22
C TYR A 35 7.77 -2.86 12.08
N CYS A 36 8.24 -3.65 11.11
CA CYS A 36 7.39 -4.24 10.07
C CYS A 36 7.80 -5.70 9.82
N ASP A 37 6.82 -6.61 9.71
CA ASP A 37 7.09 -7.98 9.25
C ASP A 37 7.26 -8.06 7.74
N VAL A 38 6.48 -7.26 7.01
CA VAL A 38 6.42 -7.22 5.55
C VAL A 38 6.49 -5.78 5.10
N ALA A 39 7.36 -5.51 4.13
CA ALA A 39 7.51 -4.20 3.51
C ALA A 39 7.20 -4.27 2.01
N ILE A 40 6.54 -3.24 1.49
CA ILE A 40 6.22 -3.12 0.07
C ILE A 40 7.15 -2.09 -0.56
N LEU A 41 8.10 -2.58 -1.37
CA LEU A 41 9.08 -1.75 -2.07
C LEU A 41 8.72 -1.63 -3.55
N GLY A 42 8.70 -0.40 -4.05
CA GLY A 42 8.60 -0.12 -5.48
C GLY A 42 9.97 0.18 -6.06
N ILE A 43 10.34 -0.49 -7.16
CA ILE A 43 11.60 -0.22 -7.89
C ILE A 43 11.26 0.48 -9.22
N PRO A 44 11.39 1.82 -9.30
CA PRO A 44 11.03 2.59 -10.50
C PRO A 44 12.17 2.52 -11.54
N PHE A 45 12.31 1.39 -12.23
CA PHE A 45 13.38 1.13 -13.18
C PHE A 45 12.89 0.52 -14.49
N ASP A 46 13.43 0.99 -15.62
CA ASP A 46 13.13 0.43 -16.95
C ASP A 46 14.26 0.64 -17.98
N SER A 47 15.50 0.91 -17.56
CA SER A 47 16.61 1.14 -18.51
C SER A 47 16.98 -0.09 -19.35
N GLY A 48 16.52 -1.29 -18.98
CA GLY A 48 16.68 -2.51 -19.76
C GLY A 48 15.61 -2.77 -20.81
N THR A 49 14.64 -1.86 -21.00
CA THR A 49 13.53 -2.06 -21.94
C THR A 49 13.96 -1.83 -23.40
N SER A 50 13.66 -2.78 -24.28
CA SER A 50 14.08 -2.76 -25.71
C SER A 50 13.13 -2.02 -26.66
N TYR A 51 11.89 -1.74 -26.25
CA TYR A 51 10.87 -1.12 -27.12
C TYR A 51 10.14 0.06 -26.45
N ARG A 52 9.12 -0.20 -25.63
CA ARG A 52 8.28 0.85 -25.02
C ARG A 52 8.65 1.07 -23.55
N PRO A 53 9.45 2.10 -23.20
CA PRO A 53 9.75 2.45 -21.82
C PRO A 53 8.51 2.99 -21.11
N GLY A 54 8.56 3.08 -19.78
CA GLY A 54 7.49 3.60 -18.94
C GLY A 54 7.24 2.82 -17.66
N ALA A 55 7.79 1.60 -17.54
CA ALA A 55 7.61 0.78 -16.34
C ALA A 55 8.18 1.44 -15.07
N ARG A 56 9.12 2.41 -15.19
CA ARG A 56 9.58 3.22 -14.06
C ARG A 56 8.47 3.99 -13.35
N PHE A 57 7.38 4.32 -14.05
CA PHE A 57 6.19 4.98 -13.46
C PHE A 57 5.22 3.99 -12.80
N GLY A 58 5.41 2.69 -13.03
CA GLY A 58 4.56 1.60 -12.53
C GLY A 58 4.37 1.62 -11.02
N PRO A 59 5.42 1.70 -10.19
CA PRO A 59 5.25 1.72 -8.73
C PRO A 59 4.31 2.82 -8.22
N GLN A 60 4.40 4.03 -8.78
CA GLN A 60 3.51 5.12 -8.41
C GLN A 60 2.08 4.88 -8.91
N ALA A 61 1.93 4.39 -10.15
CA ALA A 61 0.62 4.03 -10.71
C ALA A 61 -0.10 2.95 -9.87
N ILE A 62 0.63 1.92 -9.44
CA ILE A 62 0.10 0.86 -8.56
C ILE A 62 -0.37 1.45 -7.22
N ARG A 63 0.43 2.31 -6.58
CA ARG A 63 0.04 2.96 -5.32
C ARG A 63 -1.23 3.80 -5.50
N GLN A 64 -1.33 4.57 -6.58
CA GLN A 64 -2.53 5.36 -6.88
C GLN A 64 -3.78 4.47 -7.11
N ALA A 65 -3.63 3.40 -7.90
CA ALA A 65 -4.72 2.45 -8.16
C ALA A 65 -5.19 1.75 -6.87
N SER A 66 -4.27 1.45 -5.95
CA SER A 66 -4.56 0.73 -4.70
C SER A 66 -5.41 1.50 -3.69
N ARG A 67 -5.60 2.82 -3.83
CA ARG A 67 -6.32 3.67 -2.85
C ARG A 67 -7.76 3.24 -2.58
N HIS A 68 -8.39 2.58 -3.56
CA HIS A 68 -9.77 2.10 -3.46
C HIS A 68 -9.90 0.74 -2.76
N LEU A 69 -8.78 0.01 -2.56
CA LEU A 69 -8.82 -1.27 -1.88
C LEU A 69 -9.31 -1.10 -0.45
N ARG A 70 -10.27 -1.96 -0.07
CA ARG A 70 -10.69 -2.12 1.32
C ARG A 70 -9.78 -3.18 1.93
N THR A 71 -8.97 -2.73 2.85
CA THR A 71 -7.99 -3.53 3.59
C THR A 71 -8.58 -4.14 4.85
N ASN A 72 -9.81 -3.79 5.18
CA ASN A 72 -10.58 -4.29 6.31
C ASN A 72 -11.15 -5.68 5.97
N PHE A 73 -12.16 -6.11 6.72
CA PHE A 73 -12.92 -7.33 6.49
C PHE A 73 -13.31 -7.60 5.03
N HIS A 74 -12.90 -8.77 4.53
CA HIS A 74 -13.31 -9.31 3.25
C HIS A 74 -14.45 -10.32 3.41
N PRO A 75 -15.70 -9.99 3.03
CA PRO A 75 -16.88 -10.79 3.39
C PRO A 75 -16.94 -12.16 2.71
N ALA A 76 -16.34 -12.33 1.53
CA ALA A 76 -16.35 -13.63 0.84
C ALA A 76 -15.30 -14.62 1.42
N TYR A 77 -14.32 -14.11 2.16
CA TYR A 77 -13.24 -14.93 2.72
C TYR A 77 -13.25 -14.96 4.25
N ASP A 78 -14.09 -14.14 4.89
CA ASP A 78 -14.16 -14.00 6.35
C ASP A 78 -12.79 -13.69 6.96
N THR A 79 -12.00 -12.86 6.27
CA THR A 79 -10.62 -12.54 6.67
C THR A 79 -10.34 -11.06 6.69
N GLU A 80 -9.44 -10.67 7.59
CA GLU A 80 -8.76 -9.38 7.61
C GLU A 80 -7.27 -9.62 7.32
N PRO A 81 -6.68 -8.99 6.29
CA PRO A 81 -5.27 -9.20 5.95
C PRO A 81 -4.28 -8.59 6.96
N PHE A 82 -4.77 -7.74 7.87
CA PHE A 82 -4.01 -7.00 8.87
C PHE A 82 -4.78 -7.11 10.18
#